data_AF-A0A960H3R9-F1
#
_entry.id   AF-A0A960H3R9-F1
#
_cell.length_a   1.000
_cell.length_b   1.000
_cell.length_c   1.000
_cell.angle_alpha   90.00
_cell.angle_beta   90.00
_cell.angle_gamma   90.00
#
_symmetry.space_group_name_H-M   'P 1'
#
loop_
_entity.id
_entity.type
_entity.pdbx_description
1 polymer ?
#
loop_
_entity_poly.entity_id
_entity_poly.type
_entity_poly.pdbx_seq_one_letter_code
_entity_poly.pdbx_strand_id
1 'polypeptide(L)'
;LKGSNLEFSLGYSHPVLIEAPEGITFAVETPTKFSISGIDKQKVGQISANIRRLRRPDPYKGKGVRYEGEQIRRKVGKTGK
;
A
#
# COMPACT_ATOMS: atom_id res chain seq x y z
N LEU A 1 9.22 6.39 7.67
CA LEU A 1 9.86 5.23 8.30
C LEU A 1 9.97 5.52 9.79
N LYS A 2 9.54 4.59 10.66
CA LYS A 2 9.80 4.66 12.10
C LYS A 2 10.74 3.51 12.44
N GLY A 3 12.05 3.74 12.26
CA GLY A 3 13.05 2.68 12.29
C GLY A 3 12.90 1.72 11.10
N SER A 4 12.92 0.42 11.36
CA SER A 4 12.68 -0.65 10.38
C SER A 4 11.22 -0.78 9.96
N ASN A 5 10.31 -0.16 10.71
CA ASN A 5 8.87 -0.35 10.55
C ASN A 5 8.26 0.73 9.64
N LEU A 6 7.23 0.32 8.89
CA LEU A 6 6.46 1.19 8.01
C LEU A 6 5.24 1.72 8.78
N GLU A 7 5.02 3.03 8.73
CA GLU A 7 3.83 3.66 9.29
C GLU A 7 3.02 4.27 8.16
N PHE A 8 1.71 3.99 8.14
CA PHE A 8 0.79 4.45 7.12
C PHE A 8 -0.30 5.36 7.68
N SER A 9 -0.43 6.54 7.08
CA SER A 9 -1.52 7.48 7.32
C SER A 9 -2.60 7.36 6.24
N LEU A 10 -3.45 6.34 6.34
CA LEU A 10 -4.43 6.00 5.28
C LEU A 10 -5.77 6.75 5.37
N GLY A 11 -5.90 7.69 6.32
CA GLY A 11 -7.15 8.40 6.62
C GLY A 11 -8.02 7.70 7.67
N TYR A 12 -7.46 6.75 8.42
CA TYR A 12 -8.02 6.26 9.67
C TYR A 12 -7.70 7.24 10.81
N SER A 13 -8.42 7.16 11.92
CA SER A 13 -8.22 8.03 13.09
C SER A 13 -6.86 7.82 13.78
N HIS A 14 -6.22 6.68 13.56
CA HIS A 14 -4.89 6.36 14.09
C HIS A 14 -3.98 5.86 12.95
N PRO A 15 -2.66 6.06 13.06
CA PRO A 15 -1.70 5.52 12.09
C PRO A 15 -1.65 3.99 12.18
N VAL A 16 -1.45 3.35 11.03
CA VAL A 16 -1.29 1.89 10.95
C VAL A 16 0.19 1.56 10.85
N LEU A 17 0.70 0.81 11.83
CA LEU A 17 2.10 0.42 11.91
C LEU A 17 2.27 -1.01 11.40
N ILE A 18 3.24 -1.21 10.51
CA ILE A 18 3.57 -2.50 9.89
C ILE A 18 5.02 -2.81 10.24
N GLU A 19 5.17 -3.90 10.98
CA GLU A 19 6.48 -4.41 11.36
C GLU A 19 7.15 -5.09 10.16
N ALA A 20 8.45 -4.85 10.00
CA ALA A 20 9.23 -5.56 8.99
C ALA A 20 9.52 -6.98 9.48
N PRO A 21 8.95 -8.03 8.87
CA PRO A 21 9.31 -9.40 9.21
C PRO A 21 10.75 -9.68 8.74
N GLU A 22 11.37 -10.70 9.33
CA GLU A 22 12.76 -11.06 9.04
C GLU A 22 13.03 -11.29 7.54
N GLY A 23 14.10 -10.68 7.05
CA GLY A 23 14.51 -10.79 5.65
C GLY A 23 13.71 -9.91 4.67
N ILE A 24 12.88 -9.00 5.17
CA ILE A 24 12.20 -7.97 4.38
C ILE A 24 12.70 -6.58 4.78
N THR A 25 12.97 -5.76 3.76
CA THR A 25 13.40 -4.37 3.89
C THR A 25 12.42 -3.47 3.15
N PHE A 26 12.07 -2.35 3.77
CA PHE A 26 11.23 -1.33 3.17
C PHE A 26 12.05 -0.11 2.76
N ALA A 27 11.86 0.36 1.53
CA ALA A 27 12.42 1.61 1.07
C ALA A 27 11.28 2.55 0.66
N VAL A 28 11.30 3.78 1.19
CA VAL A 28 10.29 4.80 0.88
C VAL A 28 10.95 5.84 -0.02
N GLU A 29 10.58 5.85 -1.29
CA GLU A 29 11.08 6.86 -2.25
C GLU A 29 10.35 8.18 -2.06
N THR A 30 9.02 8.11 -1.92
CA THR A 30 8.16 9.26 -1.68
C THR A 30 7.07 8.86 -0.69
N PRO A 31 6.35 9.81 -0.06
CA PRO A 31 5.24 9.49 0.84
C PRO A 31 4.13 8.63 0.21
N THR A 32 4.05 8.57 -1.13
CA THR A 32 3.05 7.83 -1.89
C THR A 32 3.62 6.62 -2.65
N LYS A 33 4.94 6.47 -2.73
CA LYS A 33 5.62 5.36 -3.42
C LYS A 33 6.69 4.75 -2.51
N PHE A 34 6.56 3.45 -2.28
CA PHE A 34 7.50 2.66 -1.50
C PHE A 34 7.72 1.31 -2.19
N SER A 35 8.88 0.72 -1.94
CA SER A 35 9.28 -0.59 -2.44
C SER A 35 9.54 -1.55 -1.27
N ILE A 36 9.27 -2.83 -1.53
CA ILE A 36 9.47 -3.93 -0.60
C ILE A 36 10.50 -4.86 -1.23
N SER A 37 11.62 -5.04 -0.55
CA SER A 37 12.71 -5.90 -0.98
C SER A 37 12.88 -7.03 0.02
N GLY A 38 13.27 -8.22 -0.44
CA GLY A 38 13.51 -9.35 0.45
C GLY A 38 14.07 -10.56 -0.30
N ILE A 39 14.57 -11.52 0.47
CA ILE A 39 15.21 -12.74 -0.06
C ILE A 39 14.18 -13.70 -0.64
N ASP A 40 13.01 -13.80 0.01
CA ASP A 40 11.94 -14.74 -0.35
C ASP A 40 10.77 -14.03 -1.05
N LYS A 41 10.51 -14.42 -2.31
CA LYS A 41 9.41 -13.90 -3.14
C LYS A 41 8.04 -14.16 -2.52
N GLN A 42 7.86 -15.29 -1.84
CA GLN A 42 6.58 -15.62 -1.20
C GLN A 42 6.28 -14.65 -0.05
N LYS A 43 7.26 -14.43 0.83
CA LYS A 43 7.14 -13.45 1.93
C LYS A 43 6.92 -12.03 1.40
N VAL A 44 7.68 -11.60 0.40
CA VAL A 44 7.52 -10.28 -0.23
C VAL A 44 6.12 -10.12 -0.80
N GLY A 45 5.61 -11.12 -1.53
CA GLY A 45 4.25 -11.12 -2.06
C GLY A 45 3.18 -11.08 -0.97
N GLN A 46 3.34 -11.88 0.07
CA GLN A 46 2.40 -11.95 1.20
C GLN A 46 2.30 -10.62 1.93
N ILE A 47 3.44 -9.99 2.25
CA ILE A 47 3.46 -8.68 2.90
C ILE A 47 2.85 -7.62 1.98
N SER A 48 3.23 -7.59 0.71
CA SER A 48 2.63 -6.65 -0.26
C SER A 48 1.11 -6.78 -0.33
N ALA A 49 0.60 -8.02 -0.33
CA ALA A 49 -0.84 -8.30 -0.33
C ALA A 49 -1.51 -7.85 0.98
N ASN A 50 -0.88 -8.07 2.14
CA ASN A 50 -1.37 -7.61 3.43
C ASN A 50 -1.49 -6.09 3.48
N ILE A 51 -0.49 -5.35 2.96
CA ILE A 51 -0.53 -3.87 2.90
C ILE A 51 -1.65 -3.40 1.96
N ARG A 52 -1.81 -4.03 0.79
CA ARG A 52 -2.90 -3.69 -0.14
C ARG A 52 -4.29 -3.93 0.45
N ARG A 53 -4.44 -4.92 1.35
CA ARG A 53 -5.71 -5.21 2.03
C ARG A 53 -6.12 -4.10 3.00
N LEU A 54 -5.18 -3.35 3.59
CA LEU A 54 -5.49 -2.27 4.53
C LEU A 54 -6.40 -1.22 3.90
N ARG A 55 -6.11 -0.81 2.66
CA ARG A 55 -6.96 0.13 1.92
C ARG A 55 -6.95 -0.21 0.44
N ARG A 56 -7.95 -1.00 0.03
CA ARG A 56 -8.14 -1.38 -1.36
C ARG A 56 -8.40 -0.15 -2.24
N PRO A 57 -7.93 -0.16 -3.50
CA PRO A 57 -8.19 0.93 -4.42
C PRO A 57 -9.69 1.01 -4.74
N ASP A 58 -10.25 2.19 -4.54
CA ASP A 58 -11.65 2.49 -4.82
C ASP A 58 -11.94 2.54 -6.34
N PRO A 59 -13.09 2.00 -6.81
CA PRO A 59 -13.45 1.97 -8.23
C PRO A 59 -13.83 3.33 -8.83
N TYR A 60 -13.96 4.41 -8.07
CA TYR A 60 -14.32 5.74 -8.62
C TYR A 60 -13.09 6.64 -8.75
N LYS A 61 -12.39 6.88 -7.63
CA LYS A 61 -11.24 7.79 -7.55
C LYS A 61 -9.90 7.06 -7.61
N GLY A 62 -9.88 5.73 -7.56
CA GLY A 62 -8.63 4.94 -7.53
C GLY A 62 -7.80 5.18 -6.26
N LYS A 63 -8.40 5.73 -5.20
CA LYS A 63 -7.71 6.02 -3.93
C LYS A 63 -7.53 4.73 -3.14
N GLY A 64 -6.31 4.49 -2.65
CA GLY A 64 -5.95 3.30 -1.88
C GLY A 64 -4.51 2.89 -2.20
N VAL A 65 -4.10 1.74 -1.65
CA VAL A 65 -2.81 1.11 -1.95
C VAL A 65 -2.99 0.24 -3.20
N ARG A 66 -2.10 0.39 -4.18
CA ARG A 66 -2.13 -0.35 -5.44
C ARG A 66 -0.72 -0.75 -5.86
N TYR A 67 -0.60 -1.75 -6.72
CA TYR A 67 0.69 -2.08 -7.31
C TYR A 67 1.10 -1.07 -8.37
N GLU A 68 2.40 -0.99 -8.65
CA GLU A 68 2.92 -0.20 -9.76
C GLU A 68 2.38 -0.76 -11.09
N GLY A 69 1.82 0.12 -11.92
CA GLY A 69 1.18 -0.27 -13.19
C GLY A 69 -0.21 -0.91 -13.09
N GLU A 70 -0.79 -1.10 -11.90
CA GLU A 70 -2.13 -1.69 -11.75
C GLU A 70 -3.22 -0.83 -12.42
N GLN A 71 -3.90 -1.39 -13.43
CA GLN A 71 -5.02 -0.74 -14.11
C GLN A 71 -6.31 -0.93 -13.31
N ILE A 72 -6.80 0.14 -12.70
CA ILE A 72 -8.05 0.14 -11.93
C ILE A 72 -9.20 0.52 -12.86
N ARG A 73 -10.20 -0.36 -12.98
CA ARG A 73 -11.46 -0.04 -13.68
C ARG A 73 -12.17 1.09 -12.94
N ARG A 74 -12.27 2.26 -13.59
CA ARG A 74 -12.95 3.42 -13.03
C ARG A 74 -14.42 3.43 -13.44
N LYS A 75 -15.31 3.50 -12.46
CA LYS A 75 -16.74 3.76 -12.66
C LYS A 75 -16.97 5.26 -12.68
N VAL A 76 -17.96 5.68 -13.47
CA VAL A 76 -18.39 7.08 -13.51
C VAL A 76 -18.91 7.45 -12.12
N GLY A 77 -18.45 8.59 -11.61
CA GLY A 77 -18.87 9.11 -10.31
C GLY A 77 -20.29 9.68 -10.36
N LYS A 78 -20.57 10.70 -9.53
CA LYS A 78 -21.88 11.37 -9.56
C LYS A 78 -22.12 11.97 -10.95
N THR A 79 -23.10 11.43 -11.67
CA THR A 79 -23.69 12.08 -12.85
C THR A 79 -24.57 13.21 -12.36
N GLY A 80 -23.96 14.36 -12.08
CA GLY A 80 -24.64 15.63 -11.90
C GLY A 80 -24.09 16.59 -12.94
N LYS A 81 -24.79 16.70 -14.06
CA LYS A 81 -24.79 17.91 -14.88
C LYS A 81 -26.15 18.54 -14.68
#